data_AF-A0A1F5DPF2-F1
#
_entry.id   AF-A0A1F5DPF2-F1
#
_cell.length_a   1.000
_cell.length_b   1.000
_cell.length_c   1.000
_cell.angle_alpha   90.00
_cell.angle_beta   90.00
_cell.angle_gamma   90.00
#
_symmetry.space_group_name_H-M   'P 1'
#
loop_
_entity.id
_entity.type
_entity.pdbx_description
1 polymer ?
#
loop_
_entity_poly.entity_id
_entity_poly.type
_entity_poly.pdbx_seq_one_letter_code
_entity_poly.pdbx_strand_id
1 'polypeptide(L)'
;MYNEGTQLWLEHNDNIIITEIKEKIDVVAIKITNYLQPTDVINHFTYDDFPTIGTVIALGDPCLVIGFPYYFQDETHFLPIARSGTVASTWRSFFRGKKLFLLDSILHPGTSGSPVLIPEASIRRTATSTIVGEYFPPLLIGIQSGEYPGLNLNAIWYSFLIEEIIP
;
A
#
# COMPACT_ATOMS: atom_id res chain seq x y z
N MET A 1 8.81 -12.03 -14.72
CA MET A 1 9.63 -12.66 -13.66
C MET A 1 9.27 -14.15 -13.61
N TYR A 2 9.75 -14.93 -14.58
CA TYR A 2 9.45 -16.37 -14.69
C TYR A 2 10.72 -17.16 -14.37
N ASN A 3 10.59 -18.26 -13.62
CA ASN A 3 11.66 -19.24 -13.50
C ASN A 3 11.26 -20.48 -14.30
N GLU A 4 12.03 -20.80 -15.35
CA GLU A 4 11.77 -21.98 -16.20
C GLU A 4 10.31 -22.05 -16.72
N GLY A 5 9.72 -20.89 -17.05
CA GLY A 5 8.34 -20.79 -17.51
C GLY A 5 7.28 -20.79 -16.41
N THR A 6 7.67 -20.95 -15.15
CA THR A 6 6.75 -20.91 -14.00
C THR A 6 6.65 -19.50 -13.43
N GLN A 7 5.42 -19.04 -13.21
CA GLN A 7 5.12 -17.77 -12.56
C GLN A 7 5.59 -17.79 -11.11
N LEU A 8 6.40 -16.81 -10.70
CA LEU A 8 6.96 -16.71 -9.35
C LEU A 8 6.17 -15.82 -8.39
N TRP A 9 5.10 -15.18 -8.87
CA TRP A 9 4.26 -14.28 -8.09
C TRP A 9 2.85 -14.83 -7.94
N LEU A 10 2.21 -14.53 -6.82
CA LEU A 10 0.78 -14.71 -6.61
C LEU A 10 0.07 -13.41 -7.00
N GLU A 11 -1.11 -13.52 -7.59
CA GLU A 11 -1.96 -12.38 -7.94
C GLU A 11 -3.42 -12.71 -7.62
N HIS A 12 -4.23 -11.67 -7.43
CA HIS A 12 -5.61 -11.83 -6.96
C HIS A 12 -6.46 -12.61 -7.98
N ASN A 13 -7.36 -13.50 -7.54
CA ASN A 13 -8.19 -14.32 -8.45
C ASN A 13 -9.05 -13.50 -9.44
N ASP A 14 -9.51 -12.31 -9.02
CA ASP A 14 -10.22 -11.36 -9.90
C ASP A 14 -9.35 -10.84 -11.07
N ASN A 15 -8.06 -11.13 -11.08
CA ASN A 15 -7.13 -10.84 -12.18
C ASN A 15 -7.18 -11.84 -13.34
N ILE A 16 -8.00 -12.90 -13.24
CA ILE A 16 -8.18 -13.86 -14.34
C ILE A 16 -9.03 -13.22 -15.45
N ILE A 17 -8.36 -12.77 -16.52
CA ILE A 17 -8.99 -12.32 -17.77
C ILE A 17 -9.10 -13.52 -18.71
N ILE A 18 -10.33 -13.95 -19.02
CA ILE A 18 -10.65 -14.92 -20.09
C ILE A 18 -11.27 -14.19 -21.30
N THR A 19 -10.94 -12.90 -21.52
CA THR A 19 -11.54 -11.90 -22.47
C THR A 19 -12.92 -11.36 -22.06
N GLU A 20 -13.34 -10.10 -22.26
CA GLU A 20 -12.72 -8.83 -22.70
C GLU A 20 -13.04 -7.76 -21.63
N ILE A 21 -11.99 -7.21 -21.02
CA ILE A 21 -11.93 -6.05 -20.10
C ILE A 21 -12.67 -6.19 -18.75
N LYS A 22 -12.09 -7.02 -17.86
CA LYS A 22 -12.03 -6.67 -16.44
C LYS A 22 -10.73 -5.90 -16.20
N GLU A 23 -10.80 -4.75 -15.53
CA GLU A 23 -9.60 -4.03 -15.09
C GLU A 23 -8.90 -4.83 -13.98
N LYS A 24 -7.64 -5.20 -14.24
CA LYS A 24 -6.81 -6.03 -13.37
C LYS A 24 -6.39 -5.24 -12.11
N ILE A 25 -6.45 -5.88 -10.95
CA ILE A 25 -5.81 -5.40 -9.71
C ILE A 25 -4.30 -5.46 -9.90
N ASP A 26 -3.66 -4.31 -9.87
CA ASP A 26 -2.22 -4.14 -10.06
C ASP A 26 -1.45 -4.33 -8.73
N VAL A 27 -1.63 -5.51 -8.12
CA VAL A 27 -0.94 -5.96 -6.92
C VAL A 27 -0.59 -7.43 -7.07
N VAL A 28 0.65 -7.78 -6.74
CA VAL A 28 1.16 -9.16 -6.75
C VAL A 28 1.99 -9.41 -5.50
N ALA A 29 2.05 -10.66 -5.05
CA ALA A 29 2.92 -11.08 -3.96
C ALA A 29 4.05 -11.96 -4.49
N ILE A 30 5.28 -11.67 -4.09
CA ILE A 30 6.46 -12.46 -4.47
C ILE A 30 7.05 -13.06 -3.21
N LYS A 31 7.26 -14.37 -3.21
CA LYS A 31 7.89 -15.05 -2.08
C LYS A 31 9.39 -14.78 -2.07
N ILE A 32 9.89 -14.20 -1.00
CA ILE A 32 11.33 -14.00 -0.77
C ILE A 32 11.89 -15.28 -0.15
N THR A 33 12.79 -15.98 -0.85
CA THR A 33 13.40 -17.23 -0.34
C THR A 33 14.90 -17.14 -0.08
N ASN A 34 15.64 -16.34 -0.86
CA ASN A 34 17.12 -16.45 -0.92
C ASN A 34 17.88 -15.11 -0.79
N TYR A 35 17.27 -14.06 -0.25
CA TYR A 35 17.86 -12.71 -0.23
C TYR A 35 18.23 -12.20 1.17
N LEU A 36 18.18 -13.07 2.19
CA LEU A 36 18.37 -12.67 3.58
C LEU A 36 19.69 -13.21 4.11
N GLN A 37 20.55 -12.31 4.58
CA GLN A 37 21.76 -12.64 5.32
C GLN A 37 21.42 -12.81 6.81
N PRO A 38 22.19 -13.61 7.57
CA PRO A 38 22.00 -13.76 9.02
C PRO A 38 22.11 -12.43 9.80
N THR A 39 22.74 -11.42 9.22
CA THR A 39 22.92 -10.08 9.81
C THR A 39 21.77 -9.12 9.53
N ASP A 40 20.83 -9.49 8.65
CA ASP A 40 19.73 -8.60 8.28
C ASP A 40 18.71 -8.51 9.40
N VAL A 41 18.34 -7.29 9.77
CA VAL A 41 17.23 -7.03 10.69
C VAL A 41 15.99 -6.78 9.87
N ILE A 42 15.01 -7.67 9.99
CA ILE A 42 13.77 -7.61 9.21
C ILE A 42 12.60 -7.35 10.15
N ASN A 43 12.01 -6.17 10.01
CA ASN A 43 10.67 -5.90 10.51
C ASN A 43 9.71 -5.96 9.32
N HIS A 44 8.61 -6.69 9.47
CA HIS A 44 7.62 -6.86 8.43
C HIS A 44 6.24 -6.47 8.96
N PHE A 45 5.37 -6.00 8.07
CA PHE A 45 3.97 -5.82 8.41
C PHE A 45 3.32 -7.17 8.65
N THR A 46 2.54 -7.22 9.72
CA THR A 46 1.61 -8.29 10.06
C THR A 46 0.18 -7.84 9.76
N TYR A 47 -0.79 -8.75 9.83
CA TYR A 47 -2.19 -8.39 9.66
C TYR A 47 -2.72 -7.43 10.74
N ASP A 48 -2.03 -7.32 11.88
CA ASP A 48 -2.36 -6.34 12.92
C ASP A 48 -2.00 -4.90 12.50
N ASP A 49 -1.12 -4.75 11.49
CA ASP A 49 -0.72 -3.45 10.95
C ASP A 49 -1.68 -2.95 9.85
N PHE A 50 -2.76 -3.68 9.57
CA PHE A 50 -3.72 -3.34 8.52
C PHE A 50 -5.00 -2.70 9.12
N PRO A 51 -5.70 -1.83 8.37
CA PRO A 51 -6.98 -1.29 8.82
C PRO A 51 -8.05 -2.37 8.97
N THR A 52 -8.49 -2.60 10.19
CA THR A 52 -9.66 -3.45 10.50
C THR A 52 -10.97 -2.83 9.99
N ILE A 53 -12.06 -3.59 10.02
CA ILE A 53 -13.41 -3.10 9.69
C ILE A 53 -13.85 -1.92 10.58
N GLY A 54 -13.35 -1.85 11.82
CA GLY A 54 -13.67 -0.79 12.77
C GLY A 54 -12.74 0.43 12.68
N THR A 55 -11.68 0.37 11.86
CA THR A 55 -10.72 1.47 11.73
C THR A 55 -11.36 2.62 10.96
N VAL A 56 -11.35 3.82 11.56
CA VAL A 56 -11.86 5.04 10.92
C VAL A 56 -10.70 5.73 10.22
N ILE A 57 -10.82 5.87 8.90
CA ILE A 57 -9.93 6.69 8.07
C ILE A 57 -10.82 7.71 7.36
N ALA A 58 -10.57 8.98 7.61
CA ALA A 58 -11.33 10.10 7.11
C ALA A 58 -10.67 10.72 5.86
N LEU A 59 -11.48 11.48 5.11
CA LEU A 59 -10.95 12.39 4.09
C LEU A 59 -10.01 13.40 4.76
N GLY A 60 -8.88 13.67 4.13
CA GLY A 60 -7.87 14.58 4.65
C GLY A 60 -6.93 13.95 5.68
N ASP A 61 -7.13 12.69 6.09
CA ASP A 61 -6.20 12.04 7.02
C ASP A 61 -4.79 11.99 6.40
N PRO A 62 -3.75 12.36 7.17
CA PRO A 62 -2.39 12.41 6.67
C PRO A 62 -1.85 10.99 6.42
N CYS A 63 -1.10 10.85 5.35
CA CYS A 63 -0.44 9.62 4.97
C CYS A 63 1.02 9.87 4.56
N LEU A 64 1.82 8.81 4.61
CA LEU A 64 3.17 8.74 4.09
C LEU A 64 3.24 7.71 2.97
N VAL A 65 3.89 8.06 1.88
CA VAL A 65 4.25 7.14 0.79
C VAL A 65 5.77 6.99 0.82
N ILE A 66 6.24 5.77 1.05
CA ILE A 66 7.67 5.48 1.24
C ILE A 66 8.18 4.72 0.02
N GLY A 67 9.14 5.31 -0.71
CA GLY A 67 9.63 4.70 -1.95
C GLY A 67 10.85 5.38 -2.56
N PHE A 68 11.10 5.08 -3.83
CA PHE A 68 12.29 5.53 -4.56
C PHE A 68 11.90 6.35 -5.80
N PRO A 69 11.45 7.60 -5.62
CA PRO A 69 11.04 8.45 -6.75
C PRO A 69 12.21 8.65 -7.71
N TYR A 70 12.05 8.33 -8.98
CA TYR A 70 13.12 8.34 -10.00
C TYR A 70 14.38 7.57 -9.59
N TYR A 71 14.25 6.50 -8.80
CA TYR A 71 15.38 5.77 -8.20
C TYR A 71 16.26 6.63 -7.29
N PHE A 72 15.74 7.78 -6.84
CA PHE A 72 16.42 8.66 -5.92
C PHE A 72 16.43 8.05 -4.52
N GLN A 73 17.63 7.99 -3.95
CA GLN A 73 17.93 7.44 -2.63
C GLN A 73 19.14 8.16 -2.05
N ASP A 74 19.32 8.05 -0.74
CA ASP A 74 20.59 8.45 -0.12
C ASP A 74 21.76 7.61 -0.66
N GLU A 75 22.94 8.21 -0.78
CA GLU A 75 24.14 7.56 -1.31
C GLU A 75 24.86 6.69 -0.27
N THR A 76 24.61 6.93 1.02
CA THR A 76 25.31 6.23 2.10
C THR A 76 24.53 5.00 2.55
N HIS A 77 23.21 5.16 2.76
CA HIS A 77 22.36 4.15 3.38
C HIS A 77 21.31 3.58 2.42
N PHE A 78 21.19 4.12 1.19
CA PHE A 78 20.22 3.65 0.20
C PHE A 78 18.77 3.63 0.73
N LEU A 79 18.45 4.59 1.61
CA LEU A 79 17.14 4.66 2.25
C LEU A 79 16.09 5.24 1.32
N PRO A 80 14.83 4.79 1.43
CA PRO A 80 13.73 5.34 0.66
C PRO A 80 13.38 6.76 1.09
N ILE A 81 12.73 7.49 0.19
CA ILE A 81 12.19 8.82 0.43
C ILE A 81 10.75 8.70 0.91
N ALA A 82 10.45 9.37 2.03
CA ALA A 82 9.09 9.54 2.52
C ALA A 82 8.46 10.81 1.90
N ARG A 83 7.29 10.64 1.27
CA ARG A 83 6.47 11.72 0.71
C ARG A 83 5.15 11.79 1.47
N SER A 84 4.73 12.97 1.87
CA SER A 84 3.45 13.16 2.55
C SER A 84 2.30 13.32 1.56
N GLY A 85 1.10 12.96 1.99
CA GLY A 85 -0.14 13.16 1.25
C GLY A 85 -1.34 13.07 2.18
N THR A 86 -2.54 13.17 1.61
CA THR A 86 -3.79 13.00 2.36
C THR A 86 -4.78 12.13 1.63
N VAL A 87 -5.63 11.41 2.36
CA VAL A 87 -6.73 10.62 1.77
C VAL A 87 -7.69 11.55 1.03
N ALA A 88 -7.87 11.33 -0.27
CA ALA A 88 -8.63 12.21 -1.17
C ALA A 88 -9.99 11.66 -1.61
N SER A 89 -10.28 10.39 -1.34
CA SER A 89 -11.60 9.79 -1.58
C SER A 89 -12.10 9.03 -0.36
N THR A 90 -13.42 8.88 -0.25
CA THR A 90 -14.05 8.17 0.87
C THR A 90 -13.46 6.78 1.08
N TRP A 91 -13.04 6.50 2.31
CA TRP A 91 -12.45 5.22 2.70
C TRP A 91 -13.44 4.06 2.48
N ARG A 92 -12.93 2.90 2.04
CA ARG A 92 -13.66 1.66 1.74
C ARG A 92 -14.92 1.82 0.85
N SER A 93 -15.04 2.91 0.09
CA SER A 93 -16.17 3.14 -0.83
C SER A 93 -15.91 2.62 -2.25
N PHE A 94 -14.73 2.04 -2.49
CA PHE A 94 -14.29 1.48 -3.77
C PHE A 94 -14.43 2.47 -4.93
N PHE A 95 -13.39 3.28 -5.15
CA PHE A 95 -13.44 4.36 -6.12
C PHE A 95 -13.74 3.83 -7.53
N ARG A 96 -14.87 4.28 -8.11
CA ARG A 96 -15.42 3.79 -9.39
C ARG A 96 -15.65 2.26 -9.42
N GLY A 97 -16.01 1.67 -8.28
CA GLY A 97 -16.24 0.23 -8.14
C GLY A 97 -14.97 -0.61 -8.04
N LYS A 98 -13.79 0.01 -8.03
CA LYS A 98 -12.50 -0.67 -7.87
C LYS A 98 -12.10 -0.71 -6.41
N LYS A 99 -11.44 -1.78 -5.97
CA LYS A 99 -10.85 -1.92 -4.63
C LYS A 99 -9.63 -1.00 -4.40
N LEU A 100 -9.77 0.29 -4.72
CA LEU A 100 -8.78 1.33 -4.53
C LEU A 100 -9.42 2.62 -3.98
N PHE A 101 -8.59 3.50 -3.44
CA PHE A 101 -8.94 4.87 -3.07
C PHE A 101 -7.95 5.87 -3.68
N LEU A 102 -8.27 7.15 -3.61
CA LEU A 102 -7.40 8.23 -4.08
C LEU A 102 -6.63 8.87 -2.94
N LEU A 103 -5.37 9.19 -3.21
CA LEU A 103 -4.48 9.96 -2.36
C LEU A 103 -4.06 11.26 -3.06
N ASP A 104 -4.18 12.38 -2.36
CA ASP A 104 -3.66 13.67 -2.81
C ASP A 104 -2.19 13.81 -2.39
N SER A 105 -1.29 13.71 -3.36
CA SER A 105 0.15 13.89 -3.19
C SER A 105 0.82 14.04 -4.55
N ILE A 106 1.90 14.84 -4.61
CA ILE A 106 2.76 14.86 -5.80
C ILE A 106 3.77 13.72 -5.67
N LEU A 107 3.50 12.63 -6.38
CA LEU A 107 4.38 11.47 -6.48
C LEU A 107 5.02 11.42 -7.87
N HIS A 108 6.11 10.68 -7.99
CA HIS A 108 6.91 10.62 -9.20
C HIS A 108 7.05 9.18 -9.68
N PRO A 109 7.27 8.96 -10.99
CA PRO A 109 7.67 7.65 -11.50
C PRO A 109 8.74 6.99 -10.61
N GLY A 110 8.60 5.69 -10.36
CA GLY A 110 9.42 4.97 -9.37
C GLY A 110 8.79 4.86 -7.98
N THR A 111 7.68 5.55 -7.69
CA THR A 111 6.89 5.32 -6.46
C THR A 111 5.78 4.27 -6.62
N SER A 112 5.68 3.61 -7.78
CA SER A 112 4.77 2.47 -7.95
C SER A 112 5.22 1.30 -7.08
N GLY A 113 4.29 0.64 -6.41
CA GLY A 113 4.55 -0.40 -5.42
C GLY A 113 4.92 0.13 -4.03
N SER A 114 5.02 1.44 -3.84
CA SER A 114 5.34 2.02 -2.52
C SER A 114 4.23 1.77 -1.50
N PRO A 115 4.55 1.36 -0.26
CA PRO A 115 3.58 1.31 0.82
C PRO A 115 3.06 2.71 1.13
N VAL A 116 1.75 2.80 1.37
CA VAL A 116 1.05 3.99 1.85
C VAL A 116 0.65 3.73 3.29
N LEU A 117 1.15 4.57 4.19
CA LEU A 117 1.03 4.42 5.63
C LEU A 117 0.23 5.56 6.24
N ILE A 118 -0.60 5.27 7.24
CA ILE A 118 -0.96 6.27 8.24
C ILE A 118 0.10 6.21 9.34
N PRO A 119 0.82 7.32 9.60
CA PRO A 119 1.90 7.33 10.57
C PRO A 119 1.40 7.05 11.98
N GLU A 120 2.34 6.69 12.86
CA GLU A 120 2.09 6.42 14.26
C GLU A 120 1.37 7.61 14.92
N ALA A 121 0.29 7.32 15.62
CA ALA A 121 -0.45 8.31 16.39
C ALA A 121 -0.67 7.76 17.79
N SER A 122 -0.44 8.56 18.83
CA SER A 122 -0.79 8.19 20.22
C SER A 122 -2.29 8.04 20.45
N ILE A 123 -3.10 8.40 19.45
CA ILE A 123 -4.56 8.35 19.50
C ILE A 123 -5.07 7.75 18.19
N ARG A 124 -5.86 6.68 18.29
CA ARG A 124 -6.62 6.10 17.17
C ARG A 124 -8.11 6.20 17.42
N ARG A 125 -8.85 6.61 16.40
CA ARG A 125 -10.31 6.57 16.41
C ARG A 125 -10.80 5.32 15.69
N THR A 126 -11.71 4.61 16.34
CA THR A 126 -12.48 3.52 15.73
C THR A 126 -13.91 3.98 15.56
N ALA A 127 -14.73 3.17 14.89
CA ALA A 127 -16.14 3.49 14.67
C ALA A 127 -16.91 3.66 15.99
N THR A 128 -16.45 3.04 17.07
CA THR A 128 -17.17 2.97 18.35
C THR A 128 -16.41 3.59 19.52
N SER A 129 -15.12 3.90 19.38
CA SER A 129 -14.28 4.38 20.48
C SER A 129 -13.12 5.25 20.01
N THR A 130 -12.52 5.98 20.95
CA THR A 130 -11.18 6.55 20.79
C THR A 130 -10.25 5.78 21.70
N ILE A 131 -9.21 5.19 21.12
CA ILE A 131 -8.17 4.47 21.85
C ILE A 131 -6.99 5.42 21.97
N VAL A 132 -6.54 5.64 23.20
CA VAL A 132 -5.32 6.40 23.52
C VAL A 132 -4.29 5.39 23.99
N GLY A 133 -3.14 5.35 23.34
CA GLY A 133 -2.05 4.42 23.64
C GLY A 133 -0.71 5.09 23.45
N GLU A 134 0.33 4.57 24.11
CA GLU A 134 1.67 5.16 24.03
C GLU A 134 2.33 4.96 22.66
N TYR A 135 1.95 3.90 21.93
CA TYR A 135 2.51 3.55 20.63
C TYR A 135 1.52 2.74 19.80
N PHE A 136 1.37 3.08 18.53
CA PHE A 136 0.72 2.22 17.54
C PHE A 136 1.64 2.10 16.33
N PRO A 137 1.92 0.87 15.84
CA PRO A 137 2.70 0.70 14.62
C PRO A 137 1.98 1.38 13.45
N PRO A 138 2.69 1.95 12.46
CA PRO A 138 2.05 2.64 11.34
C PRO A 138 1.08 1.69 10.60
N LEU A 139 -0.10 2.18 10.23
CA LEU A 139 -1.05 1.36 9.47
C LEU A 139 -0.65 1.31 8.00
N LEU A 140 -0.44 0.12 7.45
CA LEU A 140 -0.37 -0.06 6.01
C LEU A 140 -1.79 0.01 5.43
N ILE A 141 -2.13 1.14 4.82
CA ILE A 141 -3.48 1.36 4.27
C ILE A 141 -3.61 0.94 2.80
N GLY A 142 -2.48 0.81 2.11
CA GLY A 142 -2.47 0.34 0.73
C GLY A 142 -1.13 0.43 0.03
N ILE A 143 -1.16 0.10 -1.27
CA ILE A 143 -0.01 0.10 -2.17
C ILE A 143 -0.27 1.11 -3.29
N GLN A 144 0.67 2.02 -3.49
CA GLN A 144 0.60 3.01 -4.57
C GLN A 144 0.73 2.31 -5.93
N SER A 145 -0.23 2.53 -6.84
CA SER A 145 -0.16 2.06 -8.23
C SER A 145 0.44 3.14 -9.13
N GLY A 146 -0.09 4.37 -9.06
CA GLY A 146 0.38 5.46 -9.91
C GLY A 146 -0.52 6.68 -9.89
N GLU A 147 -0.19 7.66 -10.72
CA GLU A 147 -1.00 8.86 -10.88
C GLU A 147 -2.36 8.51 -11.49
N TYR A 148 -3.41 9.02 -10.87
CA TYR A 148 -4.75 9.04 -11.42
C TYR A 148 -4.84 10.16 -12.47
N PRO A 149 -5.13 9.83 -13.76
CA PRO A 149 -4.94 10.76 -14.86
C PRO A 149 -5.67 12.10 -14.71
N GLY A 150 -4.94 13.19 -14.95
CA GLY A 150 -5.49 14.54 -15.15
C GLY A 150 -5.88 15.29 -13.87
N LEU A 151 -5.62 14.73 -12.68
CA LEU A 151 -5.97 15.36 -11.40
C LEU A 151 -4.82 15.48 -10.41
N ASN A 152 -3.61 14.99 -10.74
CA ASN A 152 -2.48 14.88 -9.81
C ASN A 152 -2.83 14.14 -8.51
N LEU A 153 -3.82 13.24 -8.57
CA LEU A 153 -4.17 12.31 -7.49
C LEU A 153 -3.46 10.99 -7.75
N ASN A 154 -3.44 10.10 -6.76
CA ASN A 154 -2.79 8.80 -6.88
C ASN A 154 -3.78 7.69 -6.56
N ALA A 155 -3.74 6.62 -7.35
CA ALA A 155 -4.56 5.44 -7.12
C ALA A 155 -3.86 4.46 -6.18
N ILE A 156 -4.46 4.23 -5.02
CA ILE A 156 -3.90 3.34 -3.98
C ILE A 156 -4.78 2.09 -3.86
N TRP A 157 -4.21 0.92 -4.13
CA TRP A 157 -4.87 -0.37 -3.89
C TRP A 157 -4.93 -0.65 -2.38
N TYR A 158 -6.09 -1.05 -1.85
CA TYR A 158 -6.23 -1.30 -0.41
C TYR A 158 -5.33 -2.44 0.07
N SER A 159 -4.79 -2.31 1.28
CA SER A 159 -3.89 -3.32 1.86
C SER A 159 -4.54 -4.68 2.12
N PHE A 160 -5.85 -4.75 2.36
CA PHE A 160 -6.55 -6.04 2.52
C PHE A 160 -6.46 -6.93 1.27
N LEU A 161 -6.16 -6.37 0.09
CA LEU A 161 -5.91 -7.16 -1.12
C LEU A 161 -4.72 -8.10 -0.96
N ILE A 162 -3.76 -7.77 -0.08
CA ILE A 162 -2.62 -8.63 0.23
C ILE A 162 -3.10 -9.92 0.91
N GLU A 163 -4.04 -9.84 1.85
CA GLU A 163 -4.67 -11.01 2.51
C GLU A 163 -5.44 -11.87 1.49
N GLU A 164 -6.09 -11.24 0.52
CA GLU A 164 -6.81 -11.97 -0.54
C GLU A 164 -5.85 -12.67 -1.54
N ILE A 165 -4.60 -12.21 -1.66
CA ILE A 165 -3.57 -12.81 -2.53
C ILE A 165 -2.75 -13.88 -1.80
N ILE A 166 -2.44 -13.65 -0.52
CA ILE A 166 -1.64 -14.53 0.34
C ILE A 166 -2.58 -15.11 1.42
N PRO A 167 -3.31 -16.19 1.11
CA PRO A 167 -4.21 -16.81 2.08
C PRO A 167 -3.46 -17.50 3.24
#